data_AF-A0A9P6EMH8-F1
#
_entry.id   AF-A0A9P6EMH8-F1
#
_cell.length_a   1.000
_cell.length_b   1.000
_cell.length_c   1.000
_cell.angle_alpha   90.00
_cell.angle_beta   90.00
_cell.angle_gamma   90.00
#
_symmetry.space_group_name_H-M   'P 1'
#
loop_
_entity.id
_entity.type
_entity.pdbx_description
1 polymer ?
#
loop_
_entity_poly.entity_id
_entity_poly.type
_entity_poly.pdbx_seq_one_letter_code
_entity_poly.pdbx_strand_id
1 'polypeptide(L)'
;MSDEAFPNSEQLFKQAFATADPAPALLKLLREHPIYDTVQELVIYYTEAVEEQPLRGKLLASTLARVSVSPDAPNFETDPLASLIDRELADQHFKVIHGNTEVKEYGPKNTYLLDSLLSGLSLKYNLTSTSDQLAAIDDGLDTPSGSEKAELLVVGACIQLLFYGSKIVTDEAGSYKKKASTVAQKLKDHKVAGTVKNPHAVQVLELTISNAEAGFKPEDDREDAWDLLFPAEFTSR
;
A
#
# COMPACT_ATOMS: atom_id res chain seq x y z
N MET A 1 -17.98 10.81 -15.05
CA MET A 1 -16.91 11.82 -15.13
C MET A 1 -17.13 12.68 -13.92
N SER A 2 -16.26 12.62 -12.91
CA SER A 2 -16.30 13.66 -11.88
C SER A 2 -15.84 14.95 -12.54
N ASP A 3 -16.42 16.06 -12.11
CA ASP A 3 -15.93 17.37 -12.53
C ASP A 3 -14.50 17.52 -11.98
N GLU A 4 -13.58 18.05 -12.81
CA GLU A 4 -12.23 18.39 -12.36
C GLU A 4 -12.32 19.37 -11.19
N ALA A 5 -11.51 19.19 -10.14
CA ALA A 5 -11.48 20.11 -9.00
C ALA A 5 -11.11 21.54 -9.43
N PHE A 6 -10.27 21.66 -10.46
CA PHE A 6 -9.90 22.90 -11.12
C PHE A 6 -9.38 22.61 -12.54
N PRO A 7 -9.36 23.59 -13.46
CA PRO A 7 -8.99 23.34 -14.85
C PRO A 7 -7.62 22.67 -15.02
N ASN A 8 -7.59 21.51 -15.68
CA ASN A 8 -6.40 20.69 -15.95
C ASN A 8 -5.75 20.07 -14.70
N SER A 9 -6.52 19.87 -13.63
CA SER A 9 -6.00 19.29 -12.39
C SER A 9 -5.33 17.92 -12.59
N GLU A 10 -5.93 17.05 -13.41
CA GLU A 10 -5.35 15.76 -13.81
C GLU A 10 -3.92 15.91 -14.31
N GLN A 11 -3.74 16.74 -15.33
CA GLN A 11 -2.46 16.93 -15.99
C GLN A 11 -1.43 17.49 -15.00
N LEU A 12 -1.84 18.43 -14.14
CA LEU A 12 -0.97 19.08 -13.19
C LEU A 12 -0.52 18.13 -12.07
N PHE A 13 -1.40 17.28 -11.54
CA PHE A 13 -1.03 16.26 -10.57
C PHE A 13 -0.11 15.20 -11.18
N LYS A 14 -0.44 14.68 -12.38
CA LYS A 14 0.43 13.72 -13.09
C LYS A 14 1.82 14.30 -13.36
N GLN A 15 1.90 15.56 -13.77
CA GLN A 15 3.17 16.26 -13.94
C GLN A 15 3.93 16.41 -12.62
N ALA A 16 3.26 16.79 -11.53
CA ALA A 16 3.88 16.91 -10.21
C ALA A 16 4.46 15.57 -9.74
N PHE A 17 3.68 14.49 -9.82
CA PHE A 17 4.11 13.15 -9.43
C PHE A 17 5.20 12.58 -10.35
N ALA A 18 5.32 13.02 -11.60
CA ALA A 18 6.42 12.61 -12.49
C ALA A 18 7.79 13.19 -12.10
N THR A 19 7.85 14.22 -11.25
CA THR A 19 9.11 14.85 -10.85
C THR A 19 9.90 14.03 -9.82
N ALA A 20 11.20 14.31 -9.68
CA ALA A 20 12.06 13.64 -8.71
C ALA A 20 11.69 13.93 -7.23
N ASP A 21 11.19 15.14 -6.95
CA ASP A 21 10.63 15.54 -5.65
C ASP A 21 9.28 16.23 -5.89
N PRO A 22 8.15 15.52 -5.81
CA PRO A 22 6.83 16.09 -6.06
C PRO A 22 6.40 17.15 -5.05
N ALA A 23 6.97 17.17 -3.85
CA ALA A 23 6.44 17.95 -2.71
C ALA A 23 6.21 19.44 -3.02
N PRO A 24 7.15 20.19 -3.64
CA PRO A 24 6.97 21.61 -3.90
C PRO A 24 5.83 21.91 -4.88
N ALA A 25 5.67 21.06 -5.91
CA ALA A 25 4.61 21.22 -6.90
C ALA A 25 3.23 20.90 -6.30
N LEU A 26 3.13 19.82 -5.52
CA LEU A 26 1.89 19.44 -4.82
C LEU A 26 1.45 20.53 -3.83
N LEU A 27 2.37 21.06 -3.02
CA LEU A 27 2.07 22.15 -2.09
C LEU A 27 1.66 23.45 -2.81
N LYS A 28 2.18 23.70 -4.01
CA LYS A 28 1.73 24.83 -4.83
C LYS A 28 0.28 24.63 -5.27
N LEU A 29 -0.06 23.47 -5.84
CA LEU A 29 -1.41 23.16 -6.32
C LEU A 29 -2.44 23.26 -5.18
N LEU A 30 -2.14 22.66 -4.02
CA LEU A 30 -3.02 22.71 -2.86
C LEU A 30 -3.27 24.14 -2.38
N ARG A 31 -2.24 25.01 -2.37
CA ARG A 31 -2.40 26.42 -1.97
C ARG A 31 -3.18 27.25 -2.97
N GLU A 32 -3.04 26.98 -4.26
CA GLU A 32 -3.77 27.67 -5.33
C GLU A 32 -5.25 27.24 -5.36
N HIS A 33 -5.54 26.01 -4.91
CA HIS A 33 -6.88 25.41 -4.91
C HIS A 33 -7.18 24.68 -3.57
N PRO A 34 -7.39 25.41 -2.45
CA PRO A 34 -7.56 24.80 -1.12
C PRO A 34 -8.99 24.31 -0.88
N ILE A 35 -9.52 23.50 -1.80
CA ILE A 35 -10.84 22.88 -1.71
C ILE A 35 -10.72 21.37 -1.55
N TYR A 36 -11.73 20.74 -0.94
CA TYR A 36 -11.72 19.30 -0.67
C TYR A 36 -11.53 18.45 -1.94
N ASP A 37 -12.16 18.82 -3.04
CA ASP A 37 -12.04 18.09 -4.32
C ASP A 37 -10.58 18.02 -4.83
N THR A 38 -9.75 19.03 -4.51
CA THR A 38 -8.32 19.00 -4.82
C THR A 38 -7.57 17.94 -4.02
N VAL A 39 -8.00 17.65 -2.78
CA VAL A 39 -7.43 16.57 -1.96
C VAL A 39 -7.87 15.20 -2.49
N GLN A 40 -9.14 15.08 -2.91
CA GLN A 40 -9.64 13.86 -3.54
C GLN A 40 -8.82 13.50 -4.79
N GLU A 41 -8.61 14.47 -5.69
CA GLU A 41 -7.78 14.26 -6.88
C GLU A 41 -6.30 14.00 -6.56
N LEU A 42 -5.74 14.68 -5.56
CA LEU A 42 -4.37 14.38 -5.09
C LEU A 42 -4.23 12.90 -4.74
N VAL A 43 -5.21 12.32 -4.03
CA VAL A 43 -5.17 10.90 -3.64
C VAL A 43 -5.42 9.98 -4.83
N ILE A 44 -6.36 10.30 -5.72
CA ILE A 44 -6.57 9.55 -6.98
C ILE A 44 -5.28 9.48 -7.80
N TYR A 45 -4.65 10.62 -8.07
CA TYR A 45 -3.45 10.65 -8.92
C TYR A 45 -2.20 10.15 -8.20
N TYR A 46 -2.17 10.16 -6.87
CA TYR A 46 -1.17 9.42 -6.10
C TYR A 46 -1.31 7.91 -6.35
N THR A 47 -2.52 7.37 -6.21
CA THR A 47 -2.81 5.94 -6.46
C THR A 47 -2.43 5.56 -7.89
N GLU A 48 -2.89 6.31 -8.90
CA GLU A 48 -2.54 6.08 -10.31
C GLU A 48 -1.01 6.11 -10.54
N ALA A 49 -0.30 7.08 -9.95
CA ALA A 49 1.15 7.20 -10.12
C ALA A 49 1.91 6.00 -9.52
N VAL A 50 1.42 5.44 -8.40
CA VAL A 50 1.98 4.20 -7.82
C VAL A 50 1.65 3.00 -8.69
N GLU A 51 0.43 2.89 -9.20
CA GLU A 51 0.03 1.79 -10.09
C GLU A 51 0.83 1.78 -11.40
N GLU A 52 1.07 2.96 -11.99
CA GLU A 52 1.87 3.11 -13.20
C GLU A 52 3.36 2.83 -12.96
N GLN A 53 3.89 3.23 -11.80
CA GLN A 53 5.31 3.07 -11.45
C GLN A 53 5.48 2.58 -9.99
N PRO A 54 5.19 1.30 -9.71
CA PRO A 54 5.21 0.78 -8.33
C PRO A 54 6.55 0.92 -7.62
N LEU A 55 7.65 0.88 -8.37
CA LEU A 55 9.02 1.10 -7.87
C LEU A 55 9.20 2.50 -7.24
N ARG A 56 8.37 3.48 -7.61
CA ARG A 56 8.36 4.82 -7.02
C ARG A 56 7.44 4.93 -5.81
N GLY A 57 6.68 3.88 -5.47
CA GLY A 57 5.68 3.90 -4.41
C GLY A 57 6.20 4.44 -3.08
N LYS A 58 7.40 4.02 -2.66
CA LYS A 58 8.08 4.56 -1.48
C LYS A 58 8.27 6.07 -1.52
N LEU A 59 8.84 6.58 -2.62
CA LEU A 59 9.10 8.01 -2.80
C LEU A 59 7.78 8.80 -2.76
N LEU A 60 6.76 8.29 -3.45
CA LEU A 60 5.46 8.95 -3.54
C LEU A 60 4.73 8.97 -2.20
N ALA A 61 4.68 7.84 -1.48
CA ALA A 61 4.03 7.73 -0.17
C ALA A 61 4.73 8.61 0.88
N SER A 62 6.06 8.57 0.94
CA SER A 62 6.83 9.45 1.84
C SER A 62 6.67 10.93 1.50
N THR A 63 6.53 11.27 0.22
CA THR A 63 6.25 12.63 -0.23
C THR A 63 4.87 13.07 0.23
N LEU A 64 3.85 12.23 0.07
CA LEU A 64 2.49 12.53 0.51
C LEU A 64 2.45 12.75 2.04
N ALA A 65 3.17 11.93 2.81
CA ALA A 65 3.29 12.08 4.26
C ALA A 65 4.01 13.39 4.66
N ARG A 66 5.02 13.82 3.91
CA ARG A 66 5.69 15.12 4.11
C ARG A 66 4.75 16.29 3.78
N VAL A 67 4.01 16.20 2.68
CA VAL A 67 3.07 17.24 2.25
C VAL A 67 1.94 17.40 3.26
N SER A 68 1.40 16.30 3.78
CA SER A 68 0.24 16.30 4.68
C SER A 68 0.46 17.01 6.02
N VAL A 69 1.71 17.04 6.50
CA VAL A 69 2.12 17.70 7.75
C VAL A 69 2.98 18.95 7.53
N SER A 70 3.12 19.40 6.28
CA SER A 70 3.94 20.56 5.95
C SER A 70 3.37 21.83 6.59
N PRO A 71 4.21 22.71 7.18
CA PRO A 71 3.76 24.02 7.64
C PRO A 71 3.26 24.92 6.49
N ASP A 72 3.65 24.60 5.24
CA ASP A 72 3.20 25.30 4.03
C ASP A 72 1.90 24.72 3.44
N ALA A 73 1.34 23.66 4.05
CA ALA A 73 0.06 23.12 3.63
C ALA A 73 -1.06 24.15 3.89
N PRO A 74 -2.03 24.33 2.97
CA PRO A 74 -3.16 25.21 3.21
C PRO A 74 -4.05 24.65 4.32
N ASN A 75 -4.74 25.55 5.01
CA ASN A 75 -5.84 25.16 5.90
C ASN A 75 -7.09 24.88 5.06
N PHE A 76 -7.73 23.75 5.29
CA PHE A 76 -9.05 23.46 4.77
C PHE A 76 -10.08 23.78 5.86
N GLU A 77 -11.29 24.21 5.47
CA GLU A 77 -12.29 24.72 6.41
C GLU A 77 -12.73 23.69 7.47
N THR A 78 -12.68 22.39 7.11
CA THR A 78 -13.21 21.32 7.97
C THR A 78 -12.14 20.63 8.81
N ASP A 79 -11.01 20.28 8.20
CA ASP A 79 -10.03 19.37 8.79
C ASP A 79 -8.60 19.71 8.33
N PRO A 80 -7.56 19.32 9.09
CA PRO A 80 -6.18 19.35 8.62
C PRO A 80 -5.99 18.47 7.35
N LEU A 81 -5.06 18.84 6.47
CA LEU A 81 -4.77 18.10 5.24
C LEU A 81 -4.49 16.61 5.50
N ALA A 82 -3.76 16.27 6.56
CA ALA A 82 -3.51 14.88 6.95
C ALA A 82 -4.79 14.08 7.22
N SER A 83 -5.78 14.68 7.88
CA SER A 83 -7.08 14.04 8.14
C SER A 83 -7.91 13.87 6.87
N LEU A 84 -7.82 14.81 5.93
CA LEU A 84 -8.47 14.68 4.63
C LEU A 84 -7.83 13.56 3.79
N ILE A 85 -6.50 13.48 3.75
CA ILE A 85 -5.78 12.41 3.05
C ILE A 85 -6.09 11.05 3.67
N ASP A 86 -6.12 10.95 5.00
CA ASP A 86 -6.50 9.72 5.71
C ASP A 86 -7.89 9.24 5.31
N ARG A 87 -8.88 10.15 5.31
CA ARG A 87 -10.25 9.85 4.88
C ARG A 87 -10.31 9.37 3.43
N GLU A 88 -9.67 10.07 2.50
CA GLU A 88 -9.69 9.71 1.09
C GLU A 88 -8.98 8.37 0.82
N LEU A 89 -7.85 8.12 1.47
CA LEU A 89 -7.15 6.84 1.31
C LEU A 89 -7.95 5.70 1.94
N ALA A 90 -8.56 5.91 3.10
CA ALA A 90 -9.44 4.93 3.72
C ALA A 90 -10.59 4.53 2.79
N ASP A 91 -11.12 5.48 2.02
CA ASP A 91 -12.12 5.24 0.99
C ASP A 91 -11.55 4.54 -0.26
N GLN A 92 -10.24 4.50 -0.51
CA GLN A 92 -9.69 3.82 -1.69
C GLN A 92 -9.22 2.38 -1.40
N HIS A 93 -8.72 2.09 -0.20
CA HIS A 93 -8.13 0.79 0.10
C HIS A 93 -9.15 -0.36 0.09
N PHE A 94 -8.77 -1.47 -0.56
CA PHE A 94 -9.42 -2.78 -0.50
C PHE A 94 -10.92 -2.87 -0.81
N LYS A 95 -11.49 -1.87 -1.48
CA LYS A 95 -12.82 -1.99 -2.12
C LYS A 95 -12.93 -3.18 -3.09
N VAL A 96 -11.81 -3.68 -3.60
CA VAL A 96 -11.72 -4.75 -4.60
C VAL A 96 -11.94 -6.17 -4.03
N ILE A 97 -11.62 -6.42 -2.74
CA ILE A 97 -11.69 -7.79 -2.16
C ILE A 97 -13.15 -8.26 -1.98
N HIS A 98 -14.08 -7.34 -1.75
CA HIS A 98 -15.48 -7.66 -1.51
C HIS A 98 -16.37 -7.56 -2.76
N GLY A 99 -15.78 -7.28 -3.93
CA GLY A 99 -16.48 -7.25 -5.23
C GLY A 99 -16.39 -8.57 -6.00
N ASN A 100 -17.32 -8.79 -6.94
CA ASN A 100 -17.34 -9.91 -7.92
C ASN A 100 -16.19 -9.85 -8.95
N THR A 101 -15.05 -9.24 -8.61
CA THR A 101 -13.98 -8.98 -9.56
C THR A 101 -13.27 -10.27 -9.94
N GLU A 102 -13.16 -10.54 -11.24
CA GLU A 102 -12.40 -11.66 -11.79
C GLU A 102 -10.97 -11.65 -11.23
N VAL A 103 -10.49 -12.85 -10.89
CA VAL A 103 -9.11 -13.03 -10.42
C VAL A 103 -8.20 -12.79 -11.62
N LYS A 104 -7.58 -11.61 -11.66
CA LYS A 104 -6.52 -11.33 -12.64
C LYS A 104 -5.34 -12.28 -12.38
N GLU A 105 -4.63 -12.61 -13.46
CA GLU A 105 -3.41 -13.42 -13.39
C GLU A 105 -2.37 -12.80 -12.44
N TYR A 106 -1.56 -13.65 -11.81
CA TYR A 106 -0.43 -13.21 -11.00
C TYR A 106 0.55 -12.39 -11.84
N GLY A 107 0.92 -11.19 -11.38
CA GLY A 107 1.87 -10.34 -12.08
C GLY A 107 1.88 -8.89 -11.60
N PRO A 108 2.75 -8.03 -12.16
CA PRO A 108 2.92 -6.65 -11.71
C PRO A 108 1.72 -5.75 -12.01
N LYS A 109 0.80 -6.17 -12.89
CA LYS A 109 -0.46 -5.47 -13.20
C LYS A 109 -1.65 -6.02 -12.41
N ASN A 110 -1.40 -6.94 -11.47
CA ASN A 110 -2.45 -7.49 -10.64
C ASN A 110 -2.91 -6.43 -9.63
N THR A 111 -4.17 -6.02 -9.74
CA THR A 111 -4.72 -4.92 -8.93
C THR A 111 -4.74 -5.26 -7.44
N TYR A 112 -4.95 -6.52 -7.06
CA TYR A 112 -4.91 -6.91 -5.64
C TYR A 112 -3.50 -6.77 -5.04
N LEU A 113 -2.45 -7.09 -5.81
CA LEU A 113 -1.08 -6.92 -5.34
C LEU A 113 -0.68 -5.43 -5.29
N LEU A 114 -1.15 -4.62 -6.25
CA LEU A 114 -0.97 -3.16 -6.22
C LEU A 114 -1.69 -2.53 -5.02
N ASP A 115 -2.93 -2.93 -4.73
CA ASP A 115 -3.66 -2.52 -3.53
C ASP A 115 -2.91 -2.93 -2.25
N SER A 116 -2.34 -4.14 -2.23
CA SER A 116 -1.53 -4.62 -1.10
C SER A 116 -0.27 -3.77 -0.89
N LEU A 117 0.37 -3.32 -1.98
CA LEU A 117 1.50 -2.39 -1.94
C LEU A 117 1.06 -1.02 -1.40
N LEU A 118 0.00 -0.45 -1.95
CA LEU A 118 -0.56 0.84 -1.52
C LEU A 118 -0.98 0.82 -0.05
N SER A 119 -1.59 -0.29 0.40
CA SER A 119 -1.94 -0.53 1.80
C SER A 119 -0.69 -0.55 2.69
N GLY A 120 0.30 -1.37 2.34
CA GLY A 120 1.56 -1.46 3.09
C GLY A 120 2.27 -0.11 3.20
N LEU A 121 2.33 0.65 2.09
CA LEU A 121 2.89 2.00 2.08
C LEU A 121 2.10 2.95 2.99
N SER A 122 0.77 2.91 2.94
CA SER A 122 -0.09 3.78 3.76
C SER A 122 0.11 3.52 5.25
N LEU A 123 0.13 2.23 5.64
CA LEU A 123 0.37 1.80 7.00
C LEU A 123 1.78 2.20 7.50
N LYS A 124 2.80 2.04 6.64
CA LYS A 124 4.18 2.41 6.99
C LYS A 124 4.36 3.90 7.22
N TYR A 125 3.83 4.71 6.31
CA TYR A 125 3.98 6.17 6.33
C TYR A 125 2.92 6.89 7.17
N ASN A 126 2.09 6.15 7.91
CA ASN A 126 0.96 6.68 8.70
C ASN A 126 0.04 7.58 7.87
N LEU A 127 -0.19 7.22 6.61
CA LEU A 127 -1.11 7.96 5.73
C LEU A 127 -2.56 7.59 6.02
N THR A 128 -2.82 6.30 6.27
CA THR A 128 -4.11 5.79 6.74
C THR A 128 -3.93 4.40 7.35
N SER A 129 -4.90 3.98 8.17
CA SER A 129 -5.00 2.63 8.74
C SER A 129 -6.47 2.26 8.94
N THR A 130 -6.97 1.31 8.15
CA THR A 130 -8.35 0.83 8.21
C THR A 130 -8.44 -0.62 8.69
N SER A 131 -9.63 -1.00 9.18
CA SER A 131 -9.96 -2.40 9.49
C SER A 131 -9.77 -3.33 8.29
N ASP A 132 -10.06 -2.84 7.08
CA ASP A 132 -10.05 -3.64 5.85
C ASP A 132 -8.63 -3.95 5.41
N GLN A 133 -7.70 -3.00 5.58
CA GLN A 133 -6.27 -3.24 5.36
C GLN A 133 -5.73 -4.33 6.29
N LEU A 134 -6.07 -4.24 7.58
CA LEU A 134 -5.61 -5.21 8.57
C LEU A 134 -6.31 -6.57 8.42
N ALA A 135 -7.57 -6.59 7.98
CA ALA A 135 -8.30 -7.81 7.65
C ALA A 135 -7.72 -8.50 6.41
N ALA A 136 -7.24 -7.75 5.40
CA ALA A 136 -6.58 -8.34 4.23
C ALA A 136 -5.31 -9.11 4.60
N ILE A 137 -4.62 -8.72 5.67
CA ILE A 137 -3.50 -9.50 6.23
C ILE A 137 -4.02 -10.83 6.78
N ASP A 138 -5.13 -10.83 7.53
CA ASP A 138 -5.76 -12.05 8.04
C ASP A 138 -6.24 -12.97 6.92
N ASP A 139 -6.90 -12.42 5.89
CA ASP A 139 -7.35 -13.16 4.71
C ASP A 139 -6.19 -13.90 4.03
N GLY A 140 -5.01 -13.29 3.93
CA GLY A 140 -3.81 -13.93 3.38
C GLY A 140 -3.18 -14.95 4.31
N LEU A 141 -3.24 -14.76 5.64
CA LEU A 141 -2.70 -15.70 6.62
C LEU A 141 -3.59 -16.92 6.84
N ASP A 142 -4.90 -16.78 6.66
CA ASP A 142 -5.91 -17.81 6.93
C ASP A 142 -6.53 -18.41 5.66
N THR A 143 -6.03 -18.05 4.47
CA THR A 143 -6.59 -18.55 3.21
C THR A 143 -6.44 -20.08 3.11
N PRO A 144 -7.48 -20.83 2.70
CA PRO A 144 -7.35 -22.26 2.49
C PRO A 144 -6.36 -22.59 1.36
N SER A 145 -5.46 -23.55 1.62
CA SER A 145 -4.61 -24.10 0.57
C SER A 145 -5.44 -24.66 -0.59
N GLY A 146 -5.02 -24.39 -1.83
CA GLY A 146 -5.71 -24.86 -3.04
C GLY A 146 -6.82 -23.94 -3.57
N SER A 147 -7.15 -22.85 -2.87
CA SER A 147 -7.99 -21.78 -3.45
C SER A 147 -7.29 -21.14 -4.65
N GLU A 148 -8.05 -20.80 -5.70
CA GLU A 148 -7.53 -20.13 -6.90
C GLU A 148 -6.87 -18.78 -6.57
N LYS A 149 -7.29 -18.13 -5.48
CA LYS A 149 -6.75 -16.85 -5.02
C LYS A 149 -5.65 -16.98 -3.96
N ALA A 150 -5.37 -18.19 -3.48
CA ALA A 150 -4.53 -18.39 -2.29
C ALA A 150 -3.14 -17.78 -2.44
N GLU A 151 -2.49 -17.97 -3.60
CA GLU A 151 -1.16 -17.39 -3.87
C GLU A 151 -1.18 -15.86 -3.79
N LEU A 152 -2.19 -15.21 -4.40
CA LEU A 152 -2.31 -13.75 -4.38
C LEU A 152 -2.54 -13.23 -2.95
N LEU A 153 -3.43 -13.86 -2.20
CA LEU A 153 -3.76 -13.45 -0.83
C LEU A 153 -2.54 -13.59 0.10
N VAL A 154 -1.82 -14.72 0.03
CA VAL A 154 -0.60 -14.93 0.83
C VAL A 154 0.46 -13.89 0.47
N VAL A 155 0.69 -13.64 -0.82
CA VAL A 155 1.68 -12.66 -1.27
C VAL A 155 1.29 -11.24 -0.86
N GLY A 156 0.03 -10.86 -0.99
CA GLY A 156 -0.48 -9.56 -0.55
C GLY A 156 -0.30 -9.34 0.96
N ALA A 157 -0.57 -10.36 1.78
CA ALA A 157 -0.27 -10.31 3.21
C ALA A 157 1.24 -10.20 3.48
N CYS A 158 2.09 -10.92 2.73
CA CYS A 158 3.54 -10.81 2.86
C CYS A 158 4.06 -9.41 2.54
N ILE A 159 3.54 -8.77 1.48
CA ILE A 159 3.84 -7.37 1.14
C ILE A 159 3.53 -6.50 2.36
N GLN A 160 2.28 -6.47 2.82
CA GLN A 160 1.86 -5.61 3.94
C GLN A 160 2.65 -5.86 5.23
N LEU A 161 2.94 -7.13 5.56
CA LEU A 161 3.75 -7.50 6.73
C LEU A 161 5.22 -7.07 6.61
N LEU A 162 5.79 -6.97 5.42
CA LEU A 162 7.14 -6.42 5.26
C LEU A 162 7.18 -4.91 5.48
N PHE A 163 6.09 -4.19 5.23
CA PHE A 163 6.01 -2.75 5.46
C PHE A 163 5.61 -2.39 6.91
N TYR A 164 4.72 -3.18 7.52
CA TYR A 164 4.02 -2.86 8.77
C TYR A 164 4.17 -3.93 9.86
N GLY A 165 4.98 -4.96 9.63
CA GLY A 165 5.15 -6.09 10.55
C GLY A 165 5.60 -5.64 11.94
N SER A 166 6.47 -4.64 12.04
CA SER A 166 6.93 -4.16 13.34
C SER A 166 5.83 -3.59 14.23
N LYS A 167 4.80 -2.99 13.62
CA LYS A 167 3.65 -2.43 14.33
C LYS A 167 2.56 -3.46 14.57
N ILE A 168 2.37 -4.45 13.67
CA ILE A 168 1.33 -5.49 13.81
C ILE A 168 1.47 -6.33 15.09
N VAL A 169 2.67 -6.39 15.66
CA VAL A 169 2.97 -7.14 16.89
C VAL A 169 2.89 -6.29 18.17
N THR A 170 2.58 -5.01 18.05
CA THR A 170 2.52 -4.04 19.16
C THR A 170 1.07 -3.69 19.51
N ASP A 171 0.89 -2.90 20.57
CA ASP A 171 -0.43 -2.40 20.95
C ASP A 171 -1.00 -1.36 19.95
N GLU A 172 -0.16 -0.80 19.07
CA GLU A 172 -0.59 0.12 18.00
C GLU A 172 -1.58 -0.55 17.03
N ALA A 173 -1.49 -1.87 16.85
CA ALA A 173 -2.40 -2.63 16.01
C ALA A 173 -3.79 -2.90 16.64
N GLY A 174 -4.01 -2.50 17.90
CA GLY A 174 -5.29 -2.66 18.58
C GLY A 174 -5.80 -4.12 18.58
N SER A 175 -7.06 -4.32 18.18
CA SER A 175 -7.68 -5.65 18.10
C SER A 175 -7.06 -6.56 17.03
N TYR A 176 -6.30 -6.00 16.09
CA TYR A 176 -5.62 -6.76 15.03
C TYR A 176 -4.23 -7.23 15.42
N LYS A 177 -3.76 -6.87 16.63
CA LYS A 177 -2.45 -7.28 17.16
C LYS A 177 -2.24 -8.78 17.01
N LYS A 178 -1.15 -9.17 16.36
CA LYS A 178 -0.77 -10.58 16.14
C LYS A 178 0.44 -10.94 16.97
N LYS A 179 0.57 -12.23 17.30
CA LYS A 179 1.83 -12.78 17.81
C LYS A 179 2.73 -13.09 16.62
N ALA A 180 3.97 -12.61 16.65
CA ALA A 180 4.95 -12.87 15.58
C ALA A 180 5.11 -14.38 15.30
N SER A 181 5.15 -15.21 16.35
CA SER A 181 5.22 -16.66 16.22
C SER A 181 4.01 -17.30 15.53
N THR A 182 2.81 -16.75 15.73
CA THR A 182 1.60 -17.21 15.03
C THR A 182 1.66 -16.86 13.55
N VAL A 183 2.11 -15.64 13.22
CA VAL A 183 2.31 -15.23 11.82
C VAL A 183 3.34 -16.12 11.13
N ALA A 184 4.49 -16.33 11.77
CA ALA A 184 5.55 -17.22 11.27
C ALA A 184 5.03 -18.63 10.99
N GLN A 185 4.24 -19.20 11.90
CA GLN A 185 3.69 -20.55 11.72
C GLN A 185 2.74 -20.63 10.53
N LYS A 186 1.77 -19.71 10.41
CA LYS A 186 0.81 -19.70 9.29
C LYS A 186 1.52 -19.57 7.94
N LEU A 187 2.51 -18.69 7.84
CA LEU A 187 3.30 -18.52 6.61
C LEU A 187 4.12 -19.77 6.26
N LYS A 188 4.69 -20.47 7.26
CA LYS A 188 5.36 -21.77 7.04
C LYS A 188 4.39 -22.84 6.57
N ASP A 189 3.17 -22.87 7.09
CA ASP A 189 2.16 -23.83 6.65
C ASP A 189 1.83 -23.62 5.16
N HIS A 190 1.70 -22.37 4.71
CA HIS A 190 1.57 -22.05 3.28
C HIS A 190 2.77 -22.47 2.43
N LYS A 191 3.99 -22.28 2.96
CA LYS A 191 5.23 -22.73 2.31
C LYS A 191 5.25 -24.25 2.15
N VAL A 192 4.95 -25.00 3.21
CA VAL A 192 4.90 -26.48 3.19
C VAL A 192 3.82 -26.99 2.24
N ALA A 193 2.66 -26.34 2.21
CA ALA A 193 1.57 -26.67 1.30
C ALA A 193 1.87 -26.33 -0.17
N GLY A 194 2.95 -25.59 -0.47
CA GLY A 194 3.24 -25.12 -1.83
C GLY A 194 2.19 -24.14 -2.35
N THR A 195 1.60 -23.33 -1.47
CA THR A 195 0.56 -22.34 -1.85
C THR A 195 1.13 -21.28 -2.78
N VAL A 196 2.36 -20.82 -2.50
CA VAL A 196 3.09 -19.83 -3.31
C VAL A 196 4.03 -20.57 -4.25
N LYS A 197 3.92 -20.29 -5.56
CA LYS A 197 4.60 -21.05 -6.63
C LYS A 197 5.62 -20.21 -7.35
N ASN A 198 5.37 -18.92 -7.53
CA ASN A 198 6.30 -18.03 -8.19
C ASN A 198 7.62 -17.95 -7.39
N PRO A 199 8.80 -18.17 -8.01
CA PRO A 199 10.08 -18.18 -7.28
C PRO A 199 10.39 -16.89 -6.51
N HIS A 200 10.05 -15.73 -7.06
CA HIS A 200 10.23 -14.44 -6.41
C HIS A 200 9.23 -14.23 -5.26
N ALA A 201 7.99 -14.69 -5.43
CA ALA A 201 7.01 -14.73 -4.36
C ALA A 201 7.44 -15.64 -3.20
N VAL A 202 8.07 -16.79 -3.51
CA VAL A 202 8.64 -17.68 -2.49
C VAL A 202 9.75 -16.97 -1.71
N GLN A 203 10.63 -16.22 -2.37
CA GLN A 203 11.66 -15.43 -1.68
C GLN A 203 11.06 -14.40 -0.72
N VAL A 204 10.00 -13.70 -1.15
CA VAL A 204 9.27 -12.76 -0.31
C VAL A 204 8.61 -13.46 0.88
N LEU A 205 7.96 -14.61 0.65
CA LEU A 205 7.37 -15.43 1.72
C LEU A 205 8.43 -15.87 2.75
N GLU A 206 9.56 -16.40 2.28
CA GLU A 206 10.67 -16.86 3.14
C GLU A 206 11.25 -15.75 3.99
N LEU A 207 11.39 -14.58 3.41
CA LEU A 207 11.83 -13.40 4.13
C LEU A 207 10.80 -12.97 5.18
N THR A 208 9.51 -12.89 4.82
CA THR A 208 8.47 -12.52 5.79
C THR A 208 8.41 -13.52 6.95
N ILE A 209 8.63 -14.83 6.68
CA ILE A 209 8.80 -15.85 7.72
C ILE A 209 9.99 -15.51 8.62
N SER A 210 11.15 -15.21 8.05
CA SER A 210 12.36 -14.85 8.80
C SER A 210 12.13 -13.62 9.71
N ASN A 211 11.48 -12.58 9.19
CA ASN A 211 11.15 -11.39 9.98
C ASN A 211 10.18 -11.74 11.12
N ALA A 212 9.17 -12.56 10.85
CA ALA A 212 8.22 -13.01 11.87
C ALA A 212 8.90 -13.85 12.97
N GLU A 213 9.84 -14.72 12.61
CA GLU A 213 10.64 -15.50 13.57
C GLU A 213 11.57 -14.62 14.41
N ALA A 214 12.09 -13.54 13.85
CA ALA A 214 12.88 -12.52 14.55
C ALA A 214 12.03 -11.59 15.44
N GLY A 215 10.71 -11.70 15.37
CA GLY A 215 9.76 -10.91 16.15
C GLY A 215 9.25 -9.64 15.48
N PHE A 216 9.48 -9.48 14.17
CA PHE A 216 9.20 -8.28 13.39
C PHE A 216 9.78 -7.02 14.04
N LYS A 217 11.09 -6.83 13.97
CA LYS A 217 11.69 -5.63 14.53
C LYS A 217 11.57 -4.46 13.55
N PRO A 218 11.57 -3.20 14.01
CA PRO A 218 11.50 -2.05 13.10
C PRO A 218 12.60 -2.03 12.04
N GLU A 219 13.80 -2.50 12.36
CA GLU A 219 14.90 -2.65 11.40
C GLU A 219 14.65 -3.68 10.30
N ASP A 220 13.69 -4.59 10.51
CA ASP A 220 13.30 -5.62 9.55
C ASP A 220 12.22 -5.11 8.58
N ASP A 221 11.61 -3.94 8.82
CA ASP A 221 10.59 -3.39 7.92
C ASP A 221 11.26 -2.93 6.62
N ARG A 222 10.82 -3.48 5.48
CA ARG A 222 11.42 -3.21 4.18
C ARG A 222 10.43 -2.66 3.18
N GLU A 223 10.96 -1.88 2.27
CA GLU A 223 10.17 -1.12 1.28
C GLU A 223 10.45 -1.57 -0.15
N ASP A 224 11.32 -2.56 -0.31
CA ASP A 224 11.75 -3.18 -1.57
C ASP A 224 10.95 -4.45 -1.89
N ALA A 225 9.83 -4.69 -1.19
CA ALA A 225 9.02 -5.91 -1.39
C ALA A 225 8.56 -6.06 -2.84
N TRP A 226 8.19 -4.94 -3.49
CA TRP A 226 7.78 -4.96 -4.89
C TRP A 226 8.94 -5.28 -5.83
N ASP A 227 10.12 -4.70 -5.60
CA ASP A 227 11.34 -4.93 -6.39
C ASP A 227 11.76 -6.40 -6.36
N LEU A 228 11.52 -7.09 -5.25
CA LEU A 228 11.80 -8.52 -5.13
C LEU A 228 10.78 -9.39 -5.83
N LEU A 229 9.50 -9.03 -5.79
CA LEU A 229 8.44 -9.76 -6.49
C LEU A 229 8.59 -9.61 -8.01
N PHE A 230 8.92 -8.40 -8.47
CA PHE A 230 8.98 -8.05 -9.88
C PHE A 230 10.27 -7.27 -10.19
N PRO A 231 11.42 -7.97 -10.26
CA PRO A 231 12.69 -7.35 -10.64
C PRO A 231 12.59 -6.68 -12.02
N ALA A 232 13.45 -5.68 -12.29
CA ALA A 232 13.42 -4.86 -13.51
C ALA A 232 13.37 -5.65 -14.84
N GLU A 233 13.82 -6.90 -14.83
CA GLU A 233 13.73 -7.81 -15.98
C GLU A 233 12.27 -8.15 -16.40
N PHE A 234 11.31 -7.97 -15.49
CA PHE A 234 9.87 -8.20 -15.70
C PHE A 234 9.10 -6.97 -16.16
N THR A 235 9.66 -5.76 -16.07
CA THR A 235 8.97 -4.50 -16.42
C THR A 235 9.30 -4.00 -17.84
N SER A 236 10.24 -4.65 -18.53
CA SER A 236 10.70 -4.30 -19.89
C SER A 236 10.06 -5.10 -21.03
N ARG A 237 9.00 -5.88 -20.77
CA ARG A 237 8.25 -6.65 -21.79
C ARG A 237 6.79 -6.20 -21.84
#